data_AF-A0A8S0IG32-F1
#
_entry.id   AF-A0A8S0IG32-F1
#
_cell.length_a   1.000
_cell.length_b   1.000
_cell.length_c   1.000
_cell.angle_alpha   90.00
_cell.angle_beta   90.00
_cell.angle_gamma   90.00
#
_symmetry.space_group_name_H-M   'P 1'
#
loop_
_entity.id
_entity.type
_entity.pdbx_description
1 polymer ?
#
loop_
_entity_poly.entity_id
_entity_poly.type
_entity_poly.pdbx_seq_one_letter_code
_entity_poly.pdbx_strand_id
1 'polypeptide(L)'
;MAEGSFSKYWEQFQRNASGEWEGITATFNSRGEALELPEHYVPSAYREWDVHLYDWQSLCSMQVNGQEGLRYSLKRMMPTVGCEADAVAFTEEAQEGLSAAEASELGGSTWPGGLPWAPDGSYALVPLHIGDEEAKLRVESCLVRPRTGPLDAVSRTRVVHHLKRQADSREWQIDSVEVHQERFLAPYNGGGELAGCGGGMSAFAQKPRPTADALSAAAARAGDGCDAVQIVKDGDGFVRKSGSLSFERLLSAASAEGLVLPSGVVTVLNSKGHGASLEVKTAVQFTNSKSEAEALGAVVVCIAAGSLQEVSLAAKSLLQ
;
A
#
# COMPACT_ATOMS: atom_id res chain seq x y z
N MET A 1 22.07 -15.20 -7.66
CA MET A 1 22.68 -13.96 -7.14
C MET A 1 23.70 -14.35 -6.09
N ALA A 2 24.91 -13.77 -6.07
CA ALA A 2 25.92 -14.07 -5.05
C ALA A 2 25.51 -13.43 -3.70
N GLU A 3 25.77 -14.11 -2.58
CA GLU A 3 25.35 -13.71 -1.21
C GLU A 3 25.66 -12.23 -0.87
N GLY A 4 26.77 -11.68 -1.35
CA GLY A 4 27.16 -10.28 -1.10
C GLY A 4 26.30 -9.20 -1.81
N SER A 5 25.56 -9.56 -2.87
CA SER A 5 24.61 -8.63 -3.52
C SER A 5 23.29 -8.50 -2.76
N PHE A 6 22.93 -9.54 -2.01
CA PHE A 6 21.65 -9.61 -1.29
C PHE A 6 21.63 -8.65 -0.09
N SER A 7 22.73 -8.59 0.68
CA SER A 7 22.91 -7.65 1.79
C SER A 7 22.70 -6.20 1.37
N LYS A 8 23.28 -5.79 0.24
CA LYS A 8 23.19 -4.39 -0.25
C LYS A 8 21.78 -3.99 -0.63
N TYR A 9 21.02 -4.86 -1.29
CA TYR A 9 19.64 -4.56 -1.67
C TYR A 9 18.71 -4.51 -0.46
N TRP A 10 18.95 -5.35 0.54
CA TRP A 10 18.23 -5.30 1.82
C TRP A 10 18.54 -4.02 2.60
N GLU A 11 19.82 -3.67 2.78
CA GLU A 11 20.22 -2.41 3.42
C GLU A 11 19.61 -1.19 2.72
N GLN A 12 19.53 -1.23 1.38
CA GLN A 12 18.88 -0.20 0.58
C GLN A 12 17.38 -0.12 0.86
N PHE A 13 16.68 -1.26 0.93
CA PHE A 13 15.28 -1.32 1.32
C PHE A 13 15.08 -0.79 2.74
N GLN A 14 15.88 -1.24 3.71
CA GLN A 14 15.79 -0.80 5.11
C GLN A 14 15.88 0.73 5.22
N ARG A 15 16.88 1.32 4.54
CA ARG A 15 17.07 2.76 4.50
C ARG A 15 15.91 3.50 3.85
N ASN A 16 15.29 2.93 2.82
CA ASN A 16 14.25 3.60 2.05
C ASN A 16 12.85 3.46 2.64
N ALA A 17 12.57 2.37 3.35
CA ALA A 17 11.29 2.13 3.99
C ALA A 17 11.23 2.73 5.42
N SER A 18 12.35 2.75 6.15
CA SER A 18 12.41 3.27 7.51
C SER A 18 12.37 4.80 7.54
N GLY A 19 11.68 5.36 8.51
CA GLY A 19 11.52 6.81 8.67
C GLY A 19 10.22 7.17 9.36
N GLU A 20 10.07 8.46 9.62
CA GLU A 20 8.80 9.10 9.92
C GLU A 20 8.15 9.52 8.61
N TRP A 21 6.89 9.16 8.43
CA TRP A 21 6.11 9.44 7.23
C TRP A 21 4.85 10.19 7.62
N GLU A 22 4.73 11.44 7.19
CA GLU A 22 3.47 12.17 7.33
C GLU A 22 2.58 11.90 6.12
N GLY A 23 1.27 11.96 6.29
CA GLY A 23 0.36 11.61 5.23
C GLY A 23 -1.08 12.04 5.44
N ILE A 24 -1.88 11.70 4.43
CA ILE A 24 -3.33 11.70 4.49
C ILE A 24 -3.81 10.28 4.24
N THR A 25 -4.85 9.87 4.96
CA THR A 25 -5.41 8.52 4.90
C THR A 25 -6.91 8.59 4.67
N ALA A 26 -7.43 7.82 3.71
CA ALA A 26 -8.85 7.71 3.43
C ALA A 26 -9.26 6.26 3.25
N THR A 27 -10.46 5.90 3.72
CA THR A 27 -11.03 4.56 3.54
C THR A 27 -12.16 4.61 2.53
N PHE A 28 -12.18 3.64 1.63
CA PHE A 28 -13.21 3.50 0.59
C PHE A 28 -13.94 2.18 0.75
N ASN A 29 -15.23 2.16 0.45
CA ASN A 29 -16.02 0.92 0.43
C ASN A 29 -15.75 0.10 -0.84
N SER A 30 -16.43 -1.04 -0.96
CA SER A 30 -16.37 -1.94 -2.12
C SER A 30 -16.87 -1.34 -3.45
N ARG A 31 -17.41 -0.11 -3.45
CA ARG A 31 -17.81 0.66 -4.64
C ARG A 31 -16.85 1.82 -4.94
N GLY A 32 -15.79 1.96 -4.15
CA GLY A 32 -14.83 3.06 -4.23
C GLY A 32 -15.36 4.40 -3.71
N GLU A 33 -16.48 4.41 -3.00
CA GLU A 33 -17.01 5.61 -2.33
C GLU A 33 -16.23 5.84 -1.04
N ALA A 34 -15.82 7.08 -0.78
CA ALA A 34 -15.12 7.44 0.45
C ALA A 34 -16.05 7.26 1.65
N LEU A 35 -15.54 6.68 2.73
CA LEU A 35 -16.24 6.53 3.99
C LEU A 35 -15.95 7.74 4.88
N GLU A 36 -17.00 8.32 5.45
CA GLU A 36 -16.86 9.37 6.44
C GLU A 36 -16.14 8.84 7.69
N LEU A 37 -15.43 9.75 8.37
CA LEU A 37 -14.80 9.44 9.64
C LEU A 37 -15.89 9.05 10.66
N PRO A 38 -15.65 8.03 11.51
CA PRO A 38 -16.64 7.61 12.48
C PRO A 38 -17.07 8.76 13.40
N GLU A 39 -18.38 8.84 13.64
CA GLU A 39 -19.01 9.94 14.38
C GLU A 39 -18.41 10.20 15.77
N HIS A 40 -17.89 9.18 16.44
CA HIS A 40 -17.30 9.31 17.78
C HIS A 40 -15.92 9.98 17.78
N TYR A 41 -15.29 10.15 16.61
CA TYR A 41 -14.06 10.93 16.46
C TYR A 41 -14.34 12.37 15.98
N VAL A 42 -15.54 12.64 15.46
CA VAL A 42 -15.90 13.94 14.86
C VAL A 42 -16.81 14.73 15.83
N PRO A 43 -16.39 15.91 16.32
CA PRO A 43 -17.22 16.75 17.17
C PRO A 43 -18.59 17.06 16.54
N SER A 44 -19.66 17.09 17.34
CA SER A 44 -21.02 17.32 16.86
C SER A 44 -21.19 18.63 16.08
N ALA A 45 -20.40 19.67 16.41
CA ALA A 45 -20.41 20.96 15.74
C ALA A 45 -20.13 20.86 14.23
N TYR A 46 -19.30 19.90 13.78
CA TYR A 46 -19.05 19.71 12.34
C TYR A 46 -20.34 19.32 11.61
N ARG A 47 -21.21 18.52 12.25
CA ARG A 47 -22.51 18.14 11.67
C ARG A 47 -23.49 19.30 11.66
N GLU A 48 -23.49 20.12 12.72
CA GLU A 48 -24.30 21.35 12.77
C GLU A 48 -23.93 22.32 11.65
N TRP A 49 -22.69 22.26 11.16
CA TRP A 49 -22.19 23.05 10.05
C TRP A 49 -22.22 22.33 8.69
N ASP A 50 -22.78 21.13 8.60
CA ASP A 50 -22.83 20.30 7.38
C ASP A 50 -21.43 19.99 6.82
N VAL A 51 -20.43 19.84 7.70
CA VAL A 51 -19.05 19.52 7.34
C VAL A 51 -18.81 18.02 7.52
N HIS A 52 -18.62 17.34 6.40
CA HIS A 52 -18.29 15.92 6.35
C HIS A 52 -16.78 15.71 6.22
N LEU A 53 -16.21 14.89 7.09
CA LEU A 53 -14.78 14.55 7.07
C LEU A 53 -14.61 13.12 6.57
N TYR A 54 -13.67 12.93 5.64
CA TYR A 54 -13.35 11.64 5.02
C TYR A 54 -11.87 11.25 5.17
N ASP A 55 -11.02 12.25 5.34
CA ASP A 55 -9.58 12.12 5.35
C ASP A 55 -9.05 12.28 6.78
N TRP A 56 -8.23 11.33 7.22
CA TRP A 56 -7.38 11.47 8.38
C TRP A 56 -6.07 12.16 8.01
N GLN A 57 -5.55 13.02 8.88
CA GLN A 57 -4.11 13.28 8.92
C GLN A 57 -3.42 12.07 9.54
N SER A 58 -2.28 11.65 9.01
CA SER A 58 -1.59 10.45 9.50
C SER A 58 -0.11 10.66 9.70
N LEU A 59 0.45 10.02 10.74
CA LEU A 59 1.88 9.88 10.96
C LEU A 59 2.22 8.41 11.13
N CYS A 60 3.12 7.89 10.29
CA CYS A 60 3.59 6.52 10.31
C CYS A 60 5.07 6.50 10.69
N SER A 61 5.39 5.97 11.87
CA SER A 61 6.75 5.74 12.32
C SER A 61 7.14 4.31 11.95
N MET A 62 7.98 4.17 10.92
CA MET A 62 8.33 2.88 10.33
C MET A 62 9.80 2.54 10.55
N GLN A 63 10.06 1.29 10.95
CA GLN A 63 11.39 0.77 11.13
C GLN A 63 11.53 -0.61 10.50
N VAL A 64 12.60 -0.80 9.73
CA VAL A 64 13.00 -2.11 9.18
C VAL A 64 14.32 -2.55 9.80
N ASN A 65 14.26 -3.54 10.69
CA ASN A 65 15.39 -3.99 11.50
C ASN A 65 15.85 -5.39 11.09
N GLY A 66 17.03 -5.51 10.48
CA GLY A 66 17.82 -6.75 10.47
C GLY A 66 17.00 -8.01 10.21
N GLN A 67 16.82 -8.84 11.23
CA GLN A 67 15.97 -10.05 11.22
C GLN A 67 14.58 -9.86 11.86
N GLU A 68 14.37 -8.80 12.66
CA GLU A 68 13.05 -8.43 13.20
C GLU A 68 12.10 -7.97 12.07
N GLY A 69 12.69 -7.52 10.96
CA GLY A 69 12.06 -7.05 9.74
C GLY A 69 11.23 -5.78 9.93
N LEU A 70 10.05 -5.68 9.33
CA LEU A 70 9.30 -4.41 9.21
C LEU A 70 8.22 -4.29 10.29
N ARG A 71 8.29 -3.19 11.04
CA ARG A 71 7.27 -2.75 12.00
C ARG A 71 6.95 -1.28 11.82
N TYR A 72 5.72 -0.89 12.12
CA TYR A 72 5.36 0.52 12.21
C TYR A 72 4.26 0.78 13.21
N SER A 73 4.22 2.02 13.71
CA SER A 73 3.05 2.60 14.36
C SER A 73 2.44 3.66 13.47
N LEU A 74 1.12 3.65 13.36
CA LEU A 74 0.34 4.60 12.57
C LEU A 74 -0.61 5.34 13.49
N LYS A 75 -0.43 6.65 13.59
CA LYS A 75 -1.36 7.57 14.26
C LYS A 75 -2.21 8.23 13.20
N ARG A 76 -3.54 8.10 13.30
CA ARG A 76 -4.52 8.82 12.48
C ARG A 76 -5.19 9.86 13.33
N MET A 77 -5.30 11.08 12.83
CA MET A 77 -5.71 12.28 13.54
C MET A 77 -6.79 12.98 12.73
N MET A 78 -7.90 13.33 13.36
CA MET A 78 -8.93 14.12 12.70
C MET A 78 -8.33 15.49 12.29
N PRO A 79 -8.59 15.98 11.07
CA PRO A 79 -8.17 17.32 10.67
C PRO A 79 -8.76 18.39 11.60
N THR A 80 -7.91 19.27 12.14
CA THR A 80 -8.36 20.40 12.95
C THR A 80 -8.81 21.57 12.07
N VAL A 81 -9.88 22.25 12.49
CA VAL A 81 -10.23 23.57 11.95
C VAL A 81 -9.72 24.64 12.91
N GLY A 82 -8.80 25.48 12.43
CA GLY A 82 -8.25 26.63 13.18
C GLY A 82 -7.07 26.29 14.10
N CYS A 83 -6.30 27.31 14.46
CA CYS A 83 -5.13 27.21 15.33
C CYS A 83 -5.47 26.98 16.83
N GLU A 84 -6.77 26.94 17.18
CA GLU A 84 -7.28 26.98 18.56
C GLU A 84 -7.98 25.68 18.99
N ALA A 85 -7.92 24.62 18.17
CA ALA A 85 -8.55 23.34 18.51
C ALA A 85 -7.69 22.54 19.49
N ASP A 86 -8.07 22.57 20.78
CA ASP A 86 -7.34 21.96 21.91
C ASP A 86 -7.38 20.41 21.98
N ALA A 87 -8.12 19.73 21.10
CA ALA A 87 -8.18 18.27 21.09
C ALA A 87 -8.27 17.68 19.67
N VAL A 88 -7.27 16.88 19.32
CA VAL A 88 -7.27 16.04 18.11
C VAL A 88 -7.73 14.65 18.51
N ALA A 89 -8.89 14.23 18.01
CA ALA A 89 -9.30 12.84 18.10
C ALA A 89 -8.35 11.99 17.26
N PHE A 90 -7.79 10.93 17.85
CA PHE A 90 -6.83 10.08 17.15
C PHE A 90 -7.08 8.59 17.38
N THR A 91 -6.56 7.79 16.46
CA THR A 91 -6.43 6.33 16.59
C THR A 91 -4.98 5.95 16.41
N GLU A 92 -4.51 4.95 17.15
CA GLU A 92 -3.18 4.38 16.97
C GLU A 92 -3.29 2.90 16.60
N GLU A 93 -2.55 2.50 15.58
CA GLU A 93 -2.42 1.12 15.12
C GLU A 93 -0.94 0.76 15.12
N ALA A 94 -0.59 -0.41 15.65
CA ALA A 94 0.74 -0.97 15.53
C ALA A 94 0.66 -2.19 14.62
N GLN A 95 1.58 -2.29 13.67
CA GLN A 95 1.65 -3.38 12.70
C GLN A 95 3.06 -3.95 12.62
N GLU A 96 3.13 -5.27 12.53
CA GLU A 96 4.32 -6.05 12.20
C GLU A 96 4.02 -6.81 10.90
N GLY A 97 4.94 -6.80 9.93
CA GLY A 97 4.58 -7.18 8.56
C GLY A 97 5.54 -8.12 7.85
N LEU A 98 6.81 -8.09 8.22
CA LEU A 98 7.88 -8.85 7.60
C LEU A 98 8.78 -9.32 8.72
N SER A 99 8.88 -10.62 9.01
CA SER A 99 9.78 -11.14 10.06
C SER A 99 10.60 -12.31 9.54
N ALA A 100 11.89 -12.35 9.91
CA ALA A 100 12.79 -13.45 9.54
C ALA A 100 12.47 -14.74 10.26
N ALA A 101 12.03 -14.61 11.51
CA ALA A 101 11.64 -15.75 12.32
C ALA A 101 10.44 -16.46 11.66
N GLU A 102 9.40 -15.71 11.29
CA GLU A 102 8.21 -16.25 10.62
C GLU A 102 8.55 -16.88 9.26
N ALA A 103 9.42 -16.25 8.47
CA ALA A 103 9.87 -16.80 7.19
C ALA A 103 10.74 -18.06 7.36
N SER A 104 11.51 -18.16 8.44
CA SER A 104 12.42 -19.29 8.73
C SER A 104 11.70 -20.49 9.33
N GLU A 105 10.66 -20.28 10.14
CA GLU A 105 9.82 -21.35 10.71
C GLU A 105 9.06 -22.15 9.64
N LEU A 106 8.87 -21.56 8.47
CA LEU A 106 8.18 -22.16 7.32
C LEU A 106 9.10 -22.95 6.37
N GLY A 107 10.35 -23.24 6.78
CA GLY A 107 11.26 -24.09 6.00
C GLY A 107 12.01 -23.39 4.86
N GLY A 108 11.94 -22.05 4.78
CA GLY A 108 12.65 -21.28 3.77
C GLY A 108 14.12 -21.02 4.14
N SER A 109 15.07 -21.55 3.35
CA SER A 109 16.47 -21.17 3.45
C SER A 109 16.73 -19.93 2.57
N THR A 110 16.53 -18.74 3.13
CA THR A 110 17.37 -17.52 2.99
C THR A 110 16.54 -16.29 3.31
N TRP A 111 16.55 -15.88 4.57
CA TRP A 111 16.28 -14.49 4.93
C TRP A 111 17.27 -13.56 4.21
N PRO A 112 16.90 -12.33 3.83
CA PRO A 112 15.55 -11.78 3.61
C PRO A 112 14.87 -12.13 2.26
N GLY A 113 15.35 -13.15 1.55
CA GLY A 113 14.94 -13.57 0.19
C GLY A 113 13.47 -13.95 0.02
N GLY A 114 12.85 -14.50 1.06
CA GLY A 114 11.47 -14.98 1.00
C GLY A 114 10.38 -13.93 1.19
N LEU A 115 10.74 -12.66 1.34
CA LEU A 115 9.81 -11.58 1.63
C LEU A 115 9.55 -10.66 0.43
N PRO A 116 8.30 -10.17 0.26
CA PRO A 116 7.92 -9.29 -0.85
C PRO A 116 8.30 -7.83 -0.61
N TRP A 117 9.56 -7.48 -0.90
CA TRP A 117 10.09 -6.12 -0.85
C TRP A 117 10.96 -5.79 -2.06
N ALA A 118 11.11 -4.51 -2.39
CA ALA A 118 12.00 -4.01 -3.43
C ALA A 118 12.99 -2.96 -2.87
N PRO A 119 14.20 -2.82 -3.45
CA PRO A 119 15.23 -1.95 -2.89
C PRO A 119 14.79 -0.48 -2.82
N ASP A 120 13.84 -0.04 -3.64
CA ASP A 120 13.28 1.31 -3.63
C ASP A 120 12.49 1.67 -2.36
N GLY A 121 12.18 0.68 -1.50
CA GLY A 121 11.35 0.84 -0.31
C GLY A 121 9.93 0.29 -0.49
N SER A 122 9.57 -0.19 -1.68
CA SER A 122 8.27 -0.81 -1.94
C SER A 122 8.19 -2.18 -1.27
N TYR A 123 7.00 -2.58 -0.80
CA TYR A 123 6.78 -3.88 -0.16
C TYR A 123 5.32 -4.32 -0.22
N ALA A 124 5.05 -5.56 0.17
CA ALA A 124 3.71 -6.05 0.48
C ALA A 124 3.69 -6.78 1.83
N LEU A 125 2.62 -6.65 2.60
CA LEU A 125 2.39 -7.45 3.81
C LEU A 125 1.17 -8.32 3.53
N VAL A 126 1.40 -9.62 3.39
CA VAL A 126 0.40 -10.57 2.90
C VAL A 126 0.46 -11.85 3.72
N PRO A 127 -0.67 -12.54 3.96
CA PRO A 127 -0.66 -13.84 4.61
C PRO A 127 0.13 -14.85 3.77
N LEU A 128 0.93 -15.67 4.44
CA LEU A 128 1.59 -16.81 3.78
C LEU A 128 0.62 -18.00 3.60
N HIS A 129 -0.34 -18.11 4.51
CA HIS A 129 -1.42 -19.09 4.47
C HIS A 129 -2.76 -18.46 4.85
N ILE A 130 -3.84 -18.91 4.19
CA ILE A 130 -5.21 -18.57 4.49
C ILE A 130 -5.93 -19.87 4.84
N GLY A 131 -6.41 -19.97 6.08
CA GLY A 131 -7.20 -21.11 6.54
C GLY A 131 -8.63 -21.09 5.98
N ASP A 132 -9.30 -22.24 6.00
CA ASP A 132 -10.67 -22.39 5.52
C ASP A 132 -11.69 -21.63 6.38
N GLU A 133 -11.43 -21.52 7.69
CA GLU A 133 -12.26 -20.78 8.65
C GLU A 133 -11.98 -19.27 8.65
N GLU A 134 -10.95 -18.82 7.91
CA GLU A 134 -10.59 -17.40 7.86
C GLU A 134 -11.69 -16.61 7.13
N ALA A 135 -12.29 -15.66 7.84
CA ALA A 135 -13.41 -14.88 7.35
C ALA A 135 -13.02 -13.46 6.92
N LYS A 136 -11.86 -12.98 7.36
CA LYS A 136 -11.34 -11.64 7.04
C LYS A 136 -9.87 -11.73 6.66
N LEU A 137 -9.46 -10.87 5.74
CA LEU A 137 -8.06 -10.79 5.35
C LEU A 137 -7.61 -9.34 5.19
N ARG A 138 -6.38 -9.08 5.61
CA ARG A 138 -5.69 -7.80 5.38
C ARG A 138 -4.54 -8.05 4.42
N VAL A 139 -4.54 -7.35 3.28
CA VAL A 139 -3.46 -7.37 2.28
C VAL A 139 -2.97 -5.95 2.14
N GLU A 140 -1.72 -5.68 2.53
CA GLU A 140 -1.13 -4.35 2.42
C GLU A 140 -0.08 -4.32 1.34
N SER A 141 -0.01 -3.21 0.63
CA SER A 141 1.03 -2.92 -0.35
C SER A 141 1.50 -1.49 -0.22
N CYS A 142 2.80 -1.28 -0.33
CA CYS A 142 3.41 0.04 -0.32
C CYS A 142 4.22 0.20 -1.60
N LEU A 143 3.85 1.19 -2.41
CA LEU A 143 4.53 1.52 -3.65
C LEU A 143 5.19 2.88 -3.50
N VAL A 144 6.51 2.92 -3.66
CA VAL A 144 7.30 4.15 -3.57
C VAL A 144 7.36 4.80 -4.96
N ARG A 145 7.19 6.12 -5.01
CA ARG A 145 7.39 6.87 -6.25
C ARG A 145 8.86 6.74 -6.69
N PRO A 146 9.15 6.23 -7.90
CA PRO A 146 10.51 6.18 -8.45
C PRO A 146 11.23 7.53 -8.31
N ARG A 147 12.42 7.50 -7.70
CA ARG A 147 13.14 8.70 -7.29
C ARG A 147 13.75 9.45 -8.48
N THR A 148 13.49 10.74 -8.55
CA THR A 148 14.21 11.70 -9.42
C THR A 148 14.87 12.85 -8.63
N GLY A 149 14.81 12.84 -7.29
CA GLY A 149 15.26 13.94 -6.43
C GLY A 149 15.75 13.49 -5.03
N PRO A 150 15.99 14.44 -4.09
CA PRO A 150 16.50 14.16 -2.75
C PRO A 150 15.49 13.39 -1.85
N LEU A 151 15.95 12.92 -0.70
CA LEU A 151 15.19 12.02 0.21
C LEU A 151 13.90 12.65 0.78
N ASP A 152 13.89 13.95 1.02
CA ASP A 152 12.73 14.73 1.48
C ASP A 152 11.62 14.89 0.42
N ALA A 153 11.93 14.60 -0.84
CA ALA A 153 10.96 14.54 -1.93
C ALA A 153 10.34 13.14 -2.11
N VAL A 154 10.75 12.16 -1.28
CA VAL A 154 10.22 10.79 -1.37
C VAL A 154 8.78 10.77 -0.91
N SER A 155 7.94 10.18 -1.74
CA SER A 155 6.55 9.90 -1.43
C SER A 155 6.22 8.46 -1.78
N ARG A 156 5.23 7.93 -1.08
CA ARG A 156 4.75 6.57 -1.27
C ARG A 156 3.24 6.53 -1.16
N THR A 157 2.66 5.49 -1.71
CA THR A 157 1.26 5.18 -1.56
C THR A 157 1.13 3.80 -0.97
N ARG A 158 0.49 3.73 0.19
CA ARG A 158 0.23 2.50 0.90
C ARG A 158 -1.24 2.17 0.74
N VAL A 159 -1.56 0.97 0.29
CA VAL A 159 -2.91 0.51 -0.01
C VAL A 159 -3.15 -0.75 0.80
N VAL A 160 -4.16 -0.71 1.66
CA VAL A 160 -4.56 -1.82 2.52
C VAL A 160 -5.94 -2.28 2.09
N HIS A 161 -6.03 -3.51 1.61
CA HIS A 161 -7.29 -4.18 1.32
C HIS A 161 -7.76 -4.92 2.56
N HIS A 162 -8.95 -4.58 3.03
CA HIS A 162 -9.71 -5.39 3.95
C HIS A 162 -10.68 -6.24 3.14
N LEU A 163 -10.44 -7.54 3.12
CA LEU A 163 -11.25 -8.50 2.41
C LEU A 163 -12.12 -9.27 3.38
N LYS A 164 -13.31 -9.63 2.94
CA LYS A 164 -14.25 -10.46 3.68
C LYS A 164 -14.69 -11.63 2.82
N ARG A 165 -14.71 -12.81 3.43
CA ARG A 165 -15.25 -14.02 2.81
C ARG A 165 -16.78 -13.99 2.86
N GLN A 166 -17.42 -14.20 1.71
CA GLN A 166 -18.88 -14.27 1.62
C GLN A 166 -19.39 -15.59 2.21
N ALA A 167 -20.46 -15.54 3.02
CA ALA A 167 -20.97 -16.71 3.73
C ALA A 167 -21.42 -17.83 2.77
N ASP A 168 -22.09 -17.46 1.67
CA ASP A 168 -22.71 -18.42 0.75
C ASP A 168 -21.71 -18.95 -0.29
N SER A 169 -21.02 -18.06 -1.00
CA SER A 169 -20.11 -18.45 -2.09
C SER A 169 -18.72 -18.87 -1.59
N ARG A 170 -18.35 -18.46 -0.37
CA ARG A 170 -16.99 -18.51 0.19
C ARG A 170 -15.94 -17.72 -0.59
N GLU A 171 -16.36 -16.94 -1.58
CA GLU A 171 -15.46 -16.06 -2.33
C GLU A 171 -15.05 -14.85 -1.50
N TRP A 172 -13.85 -14.36 -1.77
CA TRP A 172 -13.34 -13.13 -1.19
C TRP A 172 -13.90 -11.92 -1.92
N GLN A 173 -14.35 -10.93 -1.17
CA GLN A 173 -14.75 -9.63 -1.69
C GLN A 173 -14.02 -8.53 -0.94
N ILE A 174 -13.83 -7.39 -1.60
CA ILE A 174 -13.39 -6.17 -0.94
C ILE A 174 -14.49 -5.73 0.03
N ASP A 175 -14.15 -5.60 1.30
CA ASP A 175 -15.00 -4.95 2.31
C ASP A 175 -14.69 -3.44 2.29
N SER A 176 -13.41 -3.11 2.39
CA SER A 176 -12.90 -1.75 2.24
C SER A 176 -11.46 -1.71 1.72
N VAL A 177 -11.06 -0.54 1.20
CA VAL A 177 -9.70 -0.23 0.80
C VAL A 177 -9.26 1.04 1.52
N GLU A 178 -8.20 0.95 2.31
CA GLU A 178 -7.56 2.11 2.92
C GLU A 178 -6.39 2.57 2.05
N VAL A 179 -6.33 3.86 1.75
CA VAL A 179 -5.25 4.47 0.96
C VAL A 179 -4.56 5.50 1.83
N HIS A 180 -3.24 5.38 1.93
CA HIS A 180 -2.37 6.34 2.59
C HIS A 180 -1.48 7.00 1.53
N GLN A 181 -1.57 8.32 1.42
CA GLN A 181 -0.61 9.12 0.68
C GLN A 181 0.39 9.71 1.66
N GLU A 182 1.66 9.33 1.52
CA GLU A 182 2.67 9.64 2.53
C GLU A 182 3.89 10.31 1.88
N ARG A 183 4.46 11.27 2.62
CA ARG A 183 5.74 11.93 2.34
C ARG A 183 6.72 11.59 3.46
N PHE A 184 7.98 11.40 3.10
CA PHE A 184 9.06 11.28 4.07
C PHE A 184 9.18 12.58 4.87
N LEU A 185 8.99 12.49 6.18
CA LEU A 185 9.08 13.63 7.10
C LEU A 185 10.48 13.74 7.69
N ALA A 186 10.97 12.65 8.29
CA ALA A 186 12.23 12.64 9.02
C ALA A 186 12.81 11.22 9.13
N PRO A 187 14.11 11.06 9.47
CA PRO A 187 14.63 9.77 9.91
C PRO A 187 13.85 9.22 11.11
N TYR A 188 13.81 7.88 11.22
CA TYR A 188 13.07 7.21 12.30
C TYR A 188 13.48 7.73 13.68
N ASN A 189 12.50 8.17 14.46
CA ASN A 189 12.64 8.63 15.83
C ASN A 189 11.61 8.01 16.79
N GLY A 190 10.84 7.03 16.33
CA GLY A 190 9.83 6.34 17.13
C GLY A 190 8.55 7.16 17.35
N GLY A 191 8.26 8.12 16.47
CA GLY A 191 7.08 8.99 16.56
C GLY A 191 7.22 10.07 17.63
N GLY A 192 8.46 10.50 17.93
CA GLY A 192 8.77 11.53 18.93
C GLY A 192 8.47 12.96 18.46
N GLU A 193 8.57 13.22 17.15
CA GLU A 193 8.18 14.49 16.54
C GLU A 193 6.77 14.35 15.93
N LEU A 194 5.76 14.79 16.67
CA LEU A 194 4.44 15.03 16.11
C LEU A 194 4.54 16.31 15.28
N ALA A 195 4.55 16.20 13.95
CA ALA A 195 4.50 17.36 13.07
C ALA A 195 3.39 18.31 13.55
N GLY A 196 3.74 19.59 13.74
CA GLY A 196 2.88 20.62 14.31
C GLY A 196 1.57 20.81 13.55
N CYS A 197 0.67 21.59 14.18
CA CYS A 197 -0.71 21.85 13.75
C CYS A 197 -0.88 21.97 12.22
N GLY A 198 -1.44 20.91 11.60
CA GLY A 198 -1.91 20.94 10.21
C GLY A 198 -0.91 20.52 9.14
N GLY A 199 -0.37 19.29 9.22
CA GLY A 199 0.51 18.68 8.21
C GLY A 199 0.15 19.10 6.76
N GLY A 200 1.15 19.52 5.99
CA GLY A 200 0.98 20.29 4.74
C GLY A 200 0.45 19.52 3.53
N MET A 201 -0.14 18.34 3.74
CA MET A 201 -0.71 17.50 2.69
C MET A 201 -2.22 17.74 2.57
N SER A 202 -2.71 17.83 1.33
CA SER A 202 -4.14 18.10 1.09
C SER A 202 -4.96 16.81 1.09
N ALA A 203 -6.12 16.87 1.72
CA ALA A 203 -7.20 15.87 1.62
C ALA A 203 -7.41 15.39 0.18
N PHE A 204 -7.74 14.11 -0.01
CA PHE A 204 -7.90 13.53 -1.33
C PHE A 204 -9.12 12.63 -1.49
N ALA A 205 -9.81 12.22 -0.42
CA ALA A 205 -10.91 11.26 -0.51
C ALA A 205 -12.03 11.69 -1.47
N GLN A 206 -12.26 13.01 -1.59
CA GLN A 206 -13.28 13.60 -2.46
C GLN A 206 -12.71 14.19 -3.77
N LYS A 207 -11.42 13.97 -4.07
CA LYS A 207 -10.84 14.42 -5.35
C LYS A 207 -11.38 13.57 -6.52
N PRO A 208 -11.43 14.14 -7.74
CA PRO A 208 -11.80 13.37 -8.93
C PRO A 208 -10.93 12.12 -9.09
N ARG A 209 -11.59 11.03 -9.48
CA ARG A 209 -10.92 9.78 -9.87
C ARG A 209 -10.29 9.95 -11.26
N PRO A 210 -9.15 9.29 -11.56
CA PRO A 210 -8.62 9.25 -12.91
C PRO A 210 -9.65 8.70 -13.91
N THR A 211 -9.70 9.27 -15.11
CA THR A 211 -10.52 8.75 -16.20
C THR A 211 -9.87 7.51 -16.82
N ALA A 212 -10.66 6.67 -17.49
CA ALA A 212 -10.14 5.53 -18.24
C ALA A 212 -9.07 5.97 -19.28
N ASP A 213 -9.30 7.09 -19.97
CA ASP A 213 -8.35 7.66 -20.92
C ASP A 213 -7.04 8.08 -20.26
N ALA A 214 -7.09 8.70 -19.07
CA ALA A 214 -5.90 9.10 -18.33
C ALA A 214 -5.08 7.88 -17.90
N LEU A 215 -5.74 6.82 -17.42
CA LEU A 215 -5.11 5.56 -17.06
C LEU A 215 -4.49 4.88 -18.30
N SER A 216 -5.22 4.82 -19.42
CA SER A 216 -4.74 4.24 -20.67
C SER A 216 -3.53 5.00 -21.23
N ALA A 217 -3.55 6.33 -21.18
CA ALA A 217 -2.43 7.15 -21.62
C ALA A 217 -1.18 6.96 -20.74
N ALA A 218 -1.35 6.87 -19.42
CA ALA A 218 -0.26 6.56 -18.50
C ALA A 218 0.32 5.17 -18.76
N ALA A 219 -0.54 4.17 -19.01
CA ALA A 219 -0.13 2.82 -19.32
C ALA A 219 0.66 2.74 -20.64
N ALA A 220 0.18 3.40 -21.69
CA ALA A 220 0.87 3.45 -22.98
C ALA A 220 2.27 4.08 -22.88
N ARG A 221 2.43 5.12 -22.05
CA ARG A 221 3.74 5.73 -21.76
C ARG A 221 4.65 4.81 -20.97
N ALA A 222 4.10 4.00 -20.07
CA ALA A 222 4.88 2.99 -19.36
C ALA A 222 5.34 1.86 -20.30
N GLY A 223 4.57 1.57 -21.34
CA GLY A 223 4.82 0.47 -22.27
C GLY A 223 4.68 -0.91 -21.62
N ASP A 224 4.91 -1.95 -22.42
CA ASP A 224 4.88 -3.33 -21.95
C ASP A 224 6.19 -3.75 -21.28
N GLY A 225 6.07 -4.52 -20.19
CA GLY A 225 7.19 -5.21 -19.56
C GLY A 225 8.09 -4.32 -18.71
N CYS A 226 7.60 -3.89 -17.56
CA CYS A 226 8.42 -3.23 -16.55
C CYS A 226 9.14 -4.25 -15.68
N ASP A 227 10.43 -4.02 -15.44
CA ASP A 227 11.23 -4.86 -14.55
C ASP A 227 10.52 -4.98 -13.20
N ALA A 228 10.20 -6.22 -12.86
CA ALA A 228 9.52 -6.55 -11.62
C ALA A 228 10.44 -7.38 -10.73
N VAL A 229 10.37 -7.08 -9.44
CA VAL A 229 10.82 -8.01 -8.41
C VAL A 229 9.69 -8.99 -8.18
N GLN A 230 9.95 -10.28 -8.39
CA GLN A 230 9.00 -11.35 -8.09
C GLN A 230 9.51 -12.20 -6.94
N ILE A 231 8.62 -12.51 -6.00
CA ILE A 231 8.81 -13.55 -5.00
C ILE A 231 7.87 -14.67 -5.36
N VAL A 232 8.40 -15.86 -5.64
CA VAL A 232 7.63 -17.00 -6.11
C VAL A 232 7.85 -18.18 -5.18
N LYS A 233 6.78 -18.91 -4.83
CA LYS A 233 6.86 -20.14 -4.06
C LYS A 233 7.66 -21.18 -4.83
N ASP A 234 8.62 -21.81 -4.18
CA ASP A 234 9.48 -22.85 -4.73
C ASP A 234 9.72 -23.92 -3.66
N GLY A 235 9.06 -25.07 -3.80
CA GLY A 235 8.95 -26.06 -2.74
C GLY A 235 8.26 -25.51 -1.49
N ASP A 236 8.92 -25.67 -0.34
CA ASP A 236 8.46 -25.17 0.96
C ASP A 236 8.82 -23.71 1.22
N GLY A 237 9.66 -23.10 0.35
CA GLY A 237 10.16 -21.75 0.51
C GLY A 237 9.72 -20.78 -0.58
N PHE A 238 10.39 -19.63 -0.60
CA PHE A 238 10.19 -18.58 -1.60
C PHE A 238 11.53 -18.16 -2.20
N VAL A 239 11.53 -17.90 -3.51
CA VAL A 239 12.70 -17.44 -4.24
C VAL A 239 12.42 -16.10 -4.90
N ARG A 240 13.42 -15.22 -4.86
CA ARG A 240 13.39 -13.93 -5.57
C ARG A 240 13.85 -14.10 -7.01
N LYS A 241 13.03 -13.66 -7.96
CA LYS A 241 13.29 -13.67 -9.40
C LYS A 241 13.12 -12.26 -9.97
N SER A 242 13.81 -12.00 -11.07
CA SER A 242 13.46 -10.88 -11.95
C SER A 242 12.35 -11.34 -12.88
N GLY A 243 11.32 -10.52 -13.06
CA GLY A 243 10.23 -10.76 -13.98
C GLY A 243 9.80 -9.48 -14.66
N SER A 244 8.62 -9.52 -15.29
CA SER A 244 8.03 -8.36 -15.92
C SER A 244 6.55 -8.22 -15.56
N LEU A 245 6.11 -6.98 -15.34
CA LEU A 245 4.71 -6.62 -15.15
C LEU A 245 4.26 -5.69 -16.29
N SER A 246 3.05 -5.95 -16.82
CA SER A 246 2.41 -5.06 -17.81
C SER A 246 1.43 -4.14 -17.09
N PHE A 247 1.79 -2.85 -17.02
CA PHE A 247 0.89 -1.81 -16.51
C PHE A 247 -0.35 -1.66 -17.37
N GLU A 248 -0.24 -1.86 -18.69
CA GLU A 248 -1.37 -1.82 -19.61
C GLU A 248 -2.44 -2.84 -19.25
N ARG A 249 -2.05 -4.09 -19.01
CA ARG A 249 -3.00 -5.13 -18.58
C ARG A 249 -3.61 -4.83 -17.22
N LEU A 250 -2.81 -4.35 -16.27
CA LEU A 250 -3.28 -4.04 -14.91
C LEU A 250 -4.28 -2.88 -14.90
N LEU A 251 -3.95 -1.78 -15.57
CA LEU A 251 -4.80 -0.60 -15.62
C LEU A 251 -6.06 -0.83 -16.48
N SER A 252 -5.96 -1.62 -17.55
CA SER A 252 -7.12 -1.99 -18.38
C SER A 252 -8.07 -2.96 -17.68
N ALA A 253 -7.55 -3.96 -16.96
CA ALA A 253 -8.41 -4.87 -16.19
C ALA A 253 -9.19 -4.11 -15.11
N ALA A 254 -8.56 -3.12 -14.51
CA ALA A 254 -9.15 -2.38 -13.43
C ALA A 254 -10.13 -1.29 -13.86
N SER A 255 -10.01 -0.75 -15.08
CA SER A 255 -11.05 0.12 -15.63
C SER A 255 -12.32 -0.64 -16.04
N ALA A 256 -12.21 -1.95 -16.32
CA ALA A 256 -13.35 -2.79 -16.68
C ALA A 256 -14.05 -3.43 -15.46
N GLU A 257 -13.27 -3.96 -14.52
CA GLU A 257 -13.77 -4.84 -13.44
C GLU A 257 -13.26 -4.44 -12.04
N GLY A 258 -12.43 -3.41 -11.94
CA GLY A 258 -11.79 -2.97 -10.70
C GLY A 258 -12.40 -1.73 -10.06
N LEU A 259 -11.78 -1.32 -8.95
CA LEU A 259 -12.02 -0.03 -8.31
C LEU A 259 -10.96 0.95 -8.77
N VAL A 260 -11.42 2.06 -9.35
CA VAL A 260 -10.61 3.26 -9.56
C VAL A 260 -10.93 4.23 -8.42
N LEU A 261 -9.94 4.49 -7.59
CA LEU A 261 -10.05 5.36 -6.43
C LEU A 261 -9.42 6.73 -6.75
N PRO A 262 -9.70 7.77 -5.94
CA PRO A 262 -8.94 9.00 -5.97
C PRO A 262 -7.44 8.75 -5.82
N SER A 263 -6.63 9.78 -6.12
CA SER A 263 -5.18 9.71 -5.94
C SER A 263 -4.46 8.67 -6.80
N GLY A 264 -5.06 8.26 -7.92
CA GLY A 264 -4.41 7.39 -8.89
C GLY A 264 -4.36 5.92 -8.50
N VAL A 265 -5.07 5.51 -7.44
CA VAL A 265 -5.08 4.12 -6.99
C VAL A 265 -6.12 3.32 -7.76
N VAL A 266 -5.70 2.16 -8.23
CA VAL A 266 -6.47 1.28 -9.10
C VAL A 266 -6.31 -0.13 -8.58
N THR A 267 -7.38 -0.87 -8.35
CA THR A 267 -7.28 -2.22 -7.80
C THR A 267 -8.32 -3.20 -8.32
N VAL A 268 -7.93 -4.47 -8.44
CA VAL A 268 -8.79 -5.58 -8.84
C VAL A 268 -8.62 -6.73 -7.86
N LEU A 269 -9.73 -7.35 -7.51
CA LEU A 269 -9.78 -8.57 -6.73
C LEU A 269 -10.38 -9.69 -7.57
N ASN A 270 -9.64 -10.77 -7.79
CA ASN A 270 -10.16 -11.99 -8.38
C ASN A 270 -10.18 -13.09 -7.32
N SER A 271 -11.36 -13.61 -7.01
CA SER A 271 -11.51 -14.80 -6.17
C SER A 271 -12.10 -15.94 -6.98
N LYS A 272 -11.53 -17.13 -6.88
CA LYS A 272 -11.98 -18.32 -7.63
C LYS A 272 -11.98 -19.57 -6.75
N GLY A 273 -12.79 -20.54 -7.16
CA GLY A 273 -12.84 -21.87 -6.52
C GLY A 273 -13.25 -21.81 -5.05
N HIS A 274 -14.37 -21.16 -4.74
CA HIS A 274 -14.88 -21.00 -3.36
C HIS A 274 -13.87 -20.33 -2.40
N GLY A 275 -13.11 -19.34 -2.94
CA GLY A 275 -12.11 -18.60 -2.18
C GLY A 275 -10.80 -19.35 -1.92
N ALA A 276 -10.58 -20.50 -2.57
CA ALA A 276 -9.31 -21.22 -2.51
C ALA A 276 -8.19 -20.52 -3.28
N SER A 277 -8.55 -19.69 -4.28
CA SER A 277 -7.61 -18.81 -4.97
C SER A 277 -8.05 -17.35 -4.87
N LEU A 278 -7.06 -16.50 -4.66
CA LEU A 278 -7.19 -15.07 -4.46
C LEU A 278 -6.06 -14.37 -5.21
N GLU A 279 -6.40 -13.42 -6.06
CA GLU A 279 -5.45 -12.52 -6.71
C GLU A 279 -5.84 -11.07 -6.43
N VAL A 280 -4.93 -10.32 -5.82
CA VAL A 280 -5.08 -8.88 -5.58
C VAL A 280 -4.10 -8.15 -6.48
N LYS A 281 -4.62 -7.27 -7.33
CA LYS A 281 -3.85 -6.41 -8.22
C LYS A 281 -4.04 -4.97 -7.77
N THR A 282 -2.94 -4.25 -7.61
CA THR A 282 -2.97 -2.83 -7.27
C THR A 282 -1.99 -2.08 -8.15
N ALA A 283 -2.44 -0.98 -8.73
CA ALA A 283 -1.60 -0.03 -9.43
C ALA A 283 -1.81 1.36 -8.85
N VAL A 284 -0.75 2.16 -8.83
CA VAL A 284 -0.74 3.54 -8.36
C VAL A 284 -0.15 4.40 -9.46
N GLN A 285 -0.92 5.39 -9.90
CA GLN A 285 -0.44 6.49 -10.73
C GLN A 285 0.02 7.63 -9.85
N PHE A 286 1.33 7.89 -9.85
CA PHE A 286 1.88 9.07 -9.20
C PHE A 286 1.80 10.27 -10.15
N THR A 287 1.21 11.36 -9.68
CA THR A 287 1.02 12.58 -10.46
C THR A 287 1.78 13.77 -9.88
N ASN A 288 2.14 14.72 -10.74
CA ASN A 288 2.60 16.05 -10.29
C ASN A 288 1.47 16.99 -9.90
N SER A 289 1.84 18.21 -9.56
CA SER A 289 0.93 19.32 -9.27
C SER A 289 -0.02 19.69 -10.42
N LYS A 290 0.29 19.29 -11.67
CA LYS A 290 -0.58 19.45 -12.84
C LYS A 290 -1.47 18.24 -13.10
N SER A 291 -1.46 17.24 -12.20
CA SER A 291 -2.19 15.97 -12.33
C SER A 291 -1.74 15.10 -13.52
N GLU A 292 -0.55 15.35 -14.06
CA GLU A 292 0.03 14.51 -15.11
C GLU A 292 0.75 13.32 -14.48
N ALA A 293 0.62 12.13 -15.08
CA ALA A 293 1.33 10.92 -14.64
C ALA A 293 2.84 11.10 -14.79
N GLU A 294 3.58 10.96 -13.68
CA GLU A 294 5.04 11.00 -13.66
C GLU A 294 5.67 9.64 -13.40
N ALA A 295 4.95 8.76 -12.73
CA ALA A 295 5.40 7.40 -12.49
C ALA A 295 4.21 6.47 -12.26
N LEU A 296 4.44 5.18 -12.44
CA LEU A 296 3.53 4.11 -12.06
C LEU A 296 4.20 3.16 -11.07
N GLY A 297 3.43 2.65 -10.11
CA GLY A 297 3.79 1.52 -9.27
C GLY A 297 2.72 0.44 -9.37
N ALA A 298 3.10 -0.83 -9.29
CA ALA A 298 2.17 -1.95 -9.30
C ALA A 298 2.62 -3.06 -8.36
N VAL A 299 1.64 -3.73 -7.78
CA VAL A 299 1.78 -4.99 -7.07
C VAL A 299 0.75 -5.99 -7.55
N VAL A 300 1.15 -7.25 -7.64
CA VAL A 300 0.26 -8.39 -7.85
C VAL A 300 0.55 -9.41 -6.76
N VAL A 301 -0.48 -9.82 -6.02
CA VAL A 301 -0.42 -10.85 -4.98
C VAL A 301 -1.28 -12.02 -5.42
N CYS A 302 -0.70 -13.21 -5.48
CA CYS A 302 -1.37 -14.44 -5.88
C CYS A 302 -1.32 -15.46 -4.75
N ILE A 303 -2.48 -15.88 -4.27
CA ILE A 303 -2.67 -16.96 -3.32
C ILE A 303 -3.50 -18.04 -4.02
N ALA A 304 -3.07 -19.29 -3.90
CA ALA A 304 -3.76 -20.43 -4.47
C ALA A 304 -3.68 -21.63 -3.53
N ALA A 305 -4.77 -22.38 -3.46
CA ALA A 305 -4.96 -23.48 -2.50
C ALA A 305 -4.62 -23.05 -1.06
N GLY A 306 -5.01 -21.82 -0.68
CA GLY A 306 -4.76 -21.28 0.65
C GLY A 306 -3.30 -20.92 0.95
N SER A 307 -2.36 -21.02 0.01
CA SER A 307 -0.96 -20.60 0.23
C SER A 307 -0.54 -19.48 -0.73
N LEU A 308 0.27 -18.55 -0.25
CA LEU A 308 0.93 -17.56 -1.10
C LEU A 308 1.77 -18.26 -2.17
N GLN A 309 1.56 -17.87 -3.42
CA GLN A 309 2.26 -18.41 -4.58
C GLN A 309 3.22 -17.40 -5.17
N GLU A 310 2.79 -16.15 -5.28
CA GLU A 310 3.58 -15.11 -5.92
C GLU A 310 3.25 -13.73 -5.36
N VAL A 311 4.28 -12.89 -5.23
CA VAL A 311 4.13 -11.44 -5.17
C VAL A 311 5.05 -10.80 -6.21
N SER A 312 4.51 -9.95 -7.06
CA SER A 312 5.26 -9.18 -8.05
C SER A 312 5.14 -7.70 -7.77
N LEU A 313 6.27 -7.00 -7.64
CA LEU A 313 6.36 -5.56 -7.40
C LEU A 313 7.11 -4.90 -8.56
N ALA A 314 6.55 -3.83 -9.14
CA ALA A 314 7.21 -3.03 -10.17
C ALA A 314 6.93 -1.54 -9.97
N ALA A 315 7.89 -0.71 -10.34
CA ALA A 315 7.70 0.73 -10.40
C ALA A 315 8.48 1.31 -11.58
N LYS A 316 7.94 2.34 -12.25
CA LYS A 316 8.53 2.95 -13.43
C LYS A 316 8.32 4.46 -13.45
N SER A 317 9.39 5.21 -13.67
CA SER A 317 9.32 6.63 -14.01
C SER A 317 8.83 6.80 -15.44
N LEU A 318 7.94 7.76 -15.66
CA LEU A 318 7.46 8.20 -16.97
C LEU A 318 8.09 9.53 -17.41
N LEU A 319 8.92 10.14 -16.56
CA LEU A 319 9.72 11.31 -16.90
C LEU A 319 10.86 10.85 -17.82
N GLN A 320 11.00 11.51 -18.98
CA GLN A 320 12.08 11.29 -19.95
C GLN A 320 13.30 12.13 -19.58
#